data_AF-A0A954G7S1-F1
#
_entry.id   AF-A0A954G7S1-F1
#
_cell.length_a   1.000
_cell.length_b   1.000
_cell.length_c   1.000
_cell.angle_alpha   90.00
_cell.angle_beta   90.00
_cell.angle_gamma   90.00
#
_symmetry.space_group_name_H-M   'P 1'
#
loop_
_entity.id
_entity.type
_entity.pdbx_description
1 polymer ?
#
loop_
_entity_poly.entity_id
_entity_poly.type
_entity_poly.pdbx_seq_one_letter_code
_entity_poly.pdbx_strand_id
1 'polypeptide(L)'
;FSELLEDQVALISGELPWRAGLLFSDISGAKNFRQLGQQNLRDSFFDRTDTDGTPHADFFPRLDYWLITLTRATYAGKIWGKQLWDREAHERFQYSVEKIVAACDACGQIAVCPTHAVSHLELLSAAAAVSGLPSRSAERLYLKSLQAVKKRTGFFIQAEGCPSSQSDWAAQALMRNYWSDSSNLLVVSWNAELPVISLTALGKKLLQGVWDFSLTVNGETVTGDGEWSCVCWNSDEDADYLELSMELDSGFRLERQLLLPRNQHFAFLSDIVTVTEAASIEYRSILPVSAELAGMVDSETHELTLKTKGLTARVFPIGLPQERDFFQPGSLTYNEQHQLILQQQAAEATALYVPLIIDWEPDLKRKAADW
;
A
#
# COMPACT_ATOMS: atom_id res chain seq x y z
N PHE A 1 10.33 -26.72 -9.19
CA PHE A 1 9.86 -25.38 -9.61
C PHE A 1 10.70 -24.26 -8.96
N SER A 2 11.94 -24.51 -8.57
CA SER A 2 12.76 -23.57 -7.77
C SER A 2 13.14 -22.26 -8.48
N GLU A 3 13.04 -22.23 -9.81
CA GLU A 3 13.34 -21.03 -10.63
C GLU A 3 12.08 -20.29 -11.08
N LEU A 4 10.89 -20.82 -10.78
CA LEU A 4 9.64 -20.19 -11.18
C LEU A 4 9.13 -19.27 -10.08
N LEU A 5 8.51 -18.16 -10.52
CA LEU A 5 7.79 -17.27 -9.63
C LEU A 5 6.50 -17.95 -9.16
N GLU A 6 6.03 -17.57 -7.97
CA GLU A 6 4.84 -18.15 -7.32
C GLU A 6 3.59 -18.15 -8.21
N ASP A 7 3.31 -17.04 -8.91
CA ASP A 7 2.17 -16.95 -9.83
C ASP A 7 2.28 -17.97 -10.98
N GLN A 8 3.50 -18.26 -11.43
CA GLN A 8 3.78 -19.26 -12.47
C GLN A 8 3.63 -20.68 -11.92
N VAL A 9 4.02 -20.91 -10.66
CA VAL A 9 3.77 -22.18 -9.98
C VAL A 9 2.27 -22.43 -9.86
N ALA A 10 1.50 -21.47 -9.34
CA ALA A 10 0.04 -21.56 -9.23
C ALA A 10 -0.63 -21.82 -10.58
N LEU A 11 -0.14 -21.20 -11.65
CA LEU A 11 -0.62 -21.44 -13.01
C LEU A 11 -0.30 -22.87 -13.48
N ILE A 12 0.95 -23.30 -13.39
CA ILE A 12 1.44 -24.54 -14.01
C ILE A 12 1.03 -25.78 -13.20
N SER A 13 1.21 -25.75 -11.89
CA SER A 13 0.91 -26.88 -11.00
C SER A 13 -0.55 -26.88 -10.55
N GLY A 14 -1.22 -25.73 -10.58
CA GLY A 14 -2.59 -25.55 -10.11
C GLY A 14 -3.61 -25.41 -11.24
N GLU A 15 -3.66 -24.25 -11.89
CA GLU A 15 -4.71 -23.92 -12.87
C GLU A 15 -4.70 -24.85 -14.10
N LEU A 16 -3.53 -25.14 -14.66
CA LEU A 16 -3.41 -26.02 -15.85
C LEU A 16 -4.00 -27.42 -15.59
N PRO A 17 -3.56 -28.19 -14.57
CA PRO A 17 -4.14 -29.51 -14.30
C PRO A 17 -5.60 -29.44 -13.86
N TRP A 18 -6.01 -28.40 -13.13
CA TRP A 18 -7.42 -28.15 -12.80
C TRP A 18 -8.28 -28.05 -14.07
N ARG A 19 -7.90 -27.17 -15.00
CA ARG A 19 -8.64 -26.94 -16.25
C ARG A 19 -8.57 -28.14 -17.19
N ALA A 20 -7.43 -28.81 -17.30
CA ALA A 20 -7.28 -30.02 -18.10
C ALA A 20 -8.21 -31.14 -17.59
N GLY A 21 -8.27 -31.35 -16.27
CA GLY A 21 -9.15 -32.33 -15.65
C GLY A 21 -10.65 -31.98 -15.70
N LEU A 22 -11.00 -30.72 -15.96
CA LEU A 22 -12.37 -30.29 -16.26
C LEU A 22 -12.71 -30.50 -17.75
N LEU A 23 -11.82 -30.08 -18.66
CA LEU A 23 -12.05 -30.11 -20.10
C LEU A 23 -12.06 -31.55 -20.65
N PHE A 24 -11.19 -32.40 -20.14
CA PHE A 24 -11.01 -33.77 -20.59
C PHE A 24 -11.61 -34.78 -19.61
N SER A 25 -12.78 -34.48 -19.05
CA SER A 25 -13.40 -35.28 -17.98
C SER A 25 -13.61 -36.76 -18.31
N ASP A 26 -13.70 -37.08 -19.60
CA ASP A 26 -13.98 -38.43 -20.10
C ASP A 26 -12.70 -39.26 -20.32
N ILE A 27 -11.52 -38.63 -20.19
CA ILE A 27 -10.24 -39.31 -20.32
C ILE A 27 -9.85 -39.95 -18.98
N SER A 28 -9.38 -41.20 -19.04
CA SER A 28 -8.83 -41.89 -17.86
C SER A 28 -7.74 -41.05 -17.19
N GLY A 29 -7.84 -40.87 -15.87
CA GLY A 29 -6.90 -40.05 -15.09
C GLY A 29 -7.26 -38.56 -14.98
N ALA A 30 -8.23 -38.04 -15.73
CA ALA A 30 -8.64 -36.63 -15.66
C ALA A 30 -9.09 -36.19 -14.26
N LYS A 31 -9.75 -37.10 -13.50
CA LYS A 31 -10.10 -36.87 -12.09
C LYS A 31 -8.87 -36.61 -11.23
N ASN A 32 -7.78 -37.35 -11.43
CA ASN A 32 -6.55 -37.21 -10.65
C ASN A 32 -5.87 -35.87 -10.96
N PHE A 33 -5.79 -35.49 -12.24
CA PHE A 33 -5.30 -34.17 -12.64
C PHE A 33 -6.13 -33.05 -12.03
N ARG A 34 -7.46 -33.17 -12.05
CA ARG A 34 -8.35 -32.18 -11.43
C ARG A 34 -8.09 -32.05 -9.92
N GLN A 35 -7.99 -33.17 -9.20
CA GLN A 35 -7.73 -33.16 -7.76
C GLN A 35 -6.36 -32.59 -7.42
N LEU A 36 -5.33 -32.91 -8.21
CA LEU A 36 -3.99 -32.35 -8.07
C LEU A 36 -4.00 -30.82 -8.26
N GLY A 37 -4.61 -30.33 -9.34
CA GLY A 37 -4.70 -28.89 -9.59
C GLY A 37 -5.50 -28.15 -8.53
N GLN A 38 -6.60 -28.75 -8.05
CA GLN A 38 -7.38 -28.21 -6.95
C GLN A 38 -6.56 -28.08 -5.67
N GLN A 39 -5.81 -29.12 -5.30
CA GLN A 39 -4.98 -29.11 -4.11
C GLN A 39 -3.90 -28.02 -4.21
N ASN A 40 -3.15 -27.99 -5.31
CA ASN A 40 -2.07 -27.02 -5.50
C ASN A 40 -2.57 -25.57 -5.54
N LEU A 41 -3.75 -25.30 -6.11
CA LEU A 41 -4.36 -23.97 -6.07
C LEU A 41 -4.75 -23.55 -4.65
N ARG A 42 -5.25 -24.49 -3.85
CA ARG A 42 -5.62 -24.23 -2.46
C ARG A 42 -4.39 -23.99 -1.60
N ASP A 43 -3.37 -24.83 -1.73
CA ASP A 43 -2.12 -24.69 -0.97
C ASP A 43 -1.45 -23.36 -1.31
N SER A 44 -1.29 -23.05 -2.60
CA SER A 44 -0.77 -21.75 -3.06
C SER A 44 -1.61 -20.54 -2.60
N PHE A 45 -2.90 -20.72 -2.34
CA PHE A 45 -3.75 -19.66 -1.79
C PHE A 45 -3.56 -19.51 -0.27
N PHE A 46 -3.60 -20.62 0.49
CA PHE A 46 -3.45 -20.61 1.94
C PHE A 46 -2.05 -20.17 2.39
N ASP A 47 -1.00 -20.58 1.67
CA ASP A 47 0.39 -20.22 1.98
C ASP A 47 0.68 -18.72 1.75
N ARG A 48 -0.23 -18.02 1.07
CA ARG A 48 -0.05 -16.64 0.59
C ARG A 48 -1.07 -15.65 1.13
N THR A 49 -1.96 -16.11 2.01
CA THR A 49 -2.98 -15.26 2.64
C THR A 49 -3.06 -15.51 4.13
N ASP A 50 -3.14 -14.43 4.90
CA ASP A 50 -3.48 -14.51 6.30
C ASP A 50 -4.90 -15.09 6.47
N THR A 51 -5.25 -15.47 7.68
CA THR A 51 -6.57 -15.95 8.09
C THR A 51 -7.70 -14.99 7.76
N ASP A 52 -7.43 -13.68 7.71
CA ASP A 52 -8.39 -12.64 7.30
C ASP A 52 -8.41 -12.39 5.78
N GLY A 53 -7.70 -13.21 5.00
CA GLY A 53 -7.60 -13.12 3.55
C GLY A 53 -6.59 -12.10 3.04
N THR A 54 -5.90 -11.36 3.90
CA THR A 54 -4.89 -10.38 3.49
C THR A 54 -3.73 -11.07 2.76
N PRO A 55 -3.47 -10.74 1.47
CA PRO A 55 -2.34 -11.32 0.73
C PRO A 55 -1.01 -10.87 1.30
N HIS A 56 -0.03 -11.75 1.36
CA HIS A 56 1.32 -11.39 1.81
C HIS A 56 1.97 -10.35 0.87
N ALA A 57 2.70 -9.39 1.44
CA ALA A 57 3.29 -8.28 0.69
C ALA A 57 4.41 -8.70 -0.28
N ASP A 58 5.10 -9.81 -0.03
CA ASP A 58 6.24 -10.28 -0.84
C ASP A 58 5.91 -10.52 -2.31
N PHE A 59 4.65 -10.83 -2.65
CA PHE A 59 4.23 -11.02 -4.04
C PHE A 59 3.38 -9.88 -4.62
N PHE A 60 3.27 -8.75 -3.91
CA PHE A 60 2.63 -7.52 -4.43
C PHE A 60 3.12 -7.09 -5.82
N PRO A 61 4.42 -7.20 -6.15
CA PRO A 61 4.90 -6.91 -7.50
C PRO A 61 4.25 -7.75 -8.59
N ARG A 62 3.54 -8.84 -8.27
CA ARG A 62 2.87 -9.74 -9.23
C ARG A 62 1.50 -10.21 -8.75
N LEU A 63 0.87 -9.47 -7.84
CA LEU A 63 -0.42 -9.82 -7.24
C LEU A 63 -1.53 -9.97 -8.28
N ASP A 64 -1.48 -9.19 -9.36
CA ASP A 64 -2.41 -9.29 -10.50
C ASP A 64 -2.36 -10.66 -11.20
N TYR A 65 -1.16 -11.20 -11.42
CA TYR A 65 -0.98 -12.53 -12.02
C TYR A 65 -1.42 -13.68 -11.10
N TRP A 66 -1.23 -13.53 -9.79
CA TRP A 66 -1.74 -14.49 -8.82
C TRP A 66 -3.28 -14.45 -8.80
N LEU A 67 -3.87 -13.26 -8.65
CA LEU A 67 -5.32 -13.09 -8.55
C LEU A 67 -6.04 -13.54 -9.83
N ILE A 68 -5.49 -13.29 -11.02
CA ILE A 68 -6.11 -13.72 -12.28
C ILE A 68 -6.14 -15.25 -12.39
N THR A 69 -5.12 -15.95 -11.89
CA THR A 69 -5.03 -17.41 -11.87
C THR A 69 -6.14 -18.00 -11.01
N LEU A 70 -6.29 -17.51 -9.78
CA LEU A 70 -7.36 -17.93 -8.87
C LEU A 70 -8.75 -17.59 -9.40
N THR A 71 -8.90 -16.41 -10.02
CA THR A 71 -10.16 -15.96 -10.62
C THR A 71 -10.60 -16.87 -11.76
N ARG A 72 -9.69 -17.19 -12.70
CA ARG A 72 -9.98 -18.10 -13.82
C ARG A 72 -10.30 -19.51 -13.33
N ALA A 73 -9.53 -20.03 -12.38
CA ALA A 73 -9.77 -21.36 -11.83
C ALA A 73 -11.12 -21.47 -11.12
N THR A 74 -11.48 -20.45 -10.34
CA THR A 74 -12.79 -20.33 -9.68
C THR A 74 -13.92 -20.29 -10.71
N TYR A 75 -13.78 -19.45 -11.74
CA TYR A 75 -14.75 -19.34 -12.81
C TYR A 75 -14.95 -20.67 -13.56
N ALA A 76 -13.85 -21.36 -13.91
CA ALA A 76 -13.90 -22.68 -14.53
C ALA A 76 -14.62 -23.70 -13.64
N GLY A 77 -14.37 -23.69 -12.34
CA GLY A 77 -15.14 -24.54 -11.40
C GLY A 77 -16.65 -24.31 -11.52
N LYS A 78 -17.09 -23.05 -11.53
CA LYS A 78 -18.51 -22.69 -11.65
C LYS A 78 -19.15 -23.20 -12.95
N ILE A 79 -18.48 -23.00 -14.09
CA ILE A 79 -19.00 -23.41 -15.40
C ILE A 79 -19.19 -24.93 -15.50
N TRP A 80 -18.28 -25.72 -14.92
CA TRP A 80 -18.35 -27.19 -14.95
C TRP A 80 -19.06 -27.80 -13.72
N GLY A 81 -19.64 -26.98 -12.84
CA GLY A 81 -20.30 -27.45 -11.62
C GLY A 81 -19.38 -28.21 -10.67
N LYS A 82 -18.09 -27.82 -10.60
CA LYS A 82 -17.09 -28.37 -9.69
C LYS A 82 -16.60 -27.30 -8.71
N GLN A 83 -16.59 -27.64 -7.43
CA GLN A 83 -16.07 -26.75 -6.40
C GLN A 83 -14.55 -26.79 -6.42
N LEU A 84 -13.91 -25.62 -6.56
CA LEU A 84 -12.48 -25.44 -6.35
C LEU A 84 -12.18 -25.28 -4.85
N TRP A 85 -12.94 -24.39 -4.21
CA TRP A 85 -12.83 -24.05 -2.80
C TRP A 85 -13.72 -24.95 -1.95
N ASP A 86 -13.23 -25.37 -0.79
CA ASP A 86 -14.13 -25.73 0.30
C ASP A 86 -14.62 -24.47 1.02
N ARG A 87 -15.38 -24.65 2.11
CA ARG A 87 -16.02 -23.53 2.82
C ARG A 87 -14.98 -22.51 3.32
N GLU A 88 -13.94 -22.99 4.00
CA GLU A 88 -12.91 -22.11 4.57
C GLU A 88 -12.15 -21.36 3.47
N ALA A 89 -11.70 -22.06 2.43
CA ALA A 89 -10.99 -21.42 1.32
C ALA A 89 -11.88 -20.42 0.58
N HIS A 90 -13.19 -20.70 0.48
CA HIS A 90 -14.14 -19.81 -0.17
C HIS A 90 -14.34 -18.51 0.63
N GLU A 91 -14.53 -18.61 1.94
CA GLU A 91 -14.66 -17.47 2.84
C GLU A 91 -13.39 -16.60 2.80
N ARG A 92 -12.22 -17.24 2.91
CA ARG A 92 -10.94 -16.53 2.83
C ARG A 92 -10.71 -15.88 1.46
N PHE A 93 -11.08 -16.55 0.36
CA PHE A 93 -10.97 -15.97 -0.99
C PHE A 93 -11.91 -14.76 -1.16
N GLN A 94 -13.10 -14.79 -0.55
CA GLN A 94 -13.98 -13.64 -0.49
C GLN A 94 -13.28 -12.47 0.22
N TYR A 95 -12.73 -12.69 1.42
CA TYR A 95 -12.01 -11.66 2.16
C TYR A 95 -10.79 -11.14 1.40
N SER A 96 -10.01 -11.99 0.73
CA SER A 96 -8.89 -11.54 -0.10
C SER A 96 -9.35 -10.57 -1.19
N VAL A 97 -10.46 -10.86 -1.87
CA VAL A 97 -10.99 -9.94 -2.88
C VAL A 97 -11.49 -8.64 -2.23
N GLU A 98 -12.06 -8.69 -1.03
CA GLU A 98 -12.44 -7.48 -0.28
C GLU A 98 -11.22 -6.58 -0.02
N LYS A 99 -10.14 -7.15 0.54
CA LYS A 99 -8.90 -6.44 0.85
C LYS A 99 -8.23 -5.86 -0.39
N ILE A 100 -8.13 -6.63 -1.47
CA ILE A 100 -7.49 -6.17 -2.71
C ILE A 100 -8.33 -5.06 -3.37
N VAL A 101 -9.67 -5.12 -3.30
CA VAL A 101 -10.52 -4.02 -3.78
C VAL A 101 -10.39 -2.78 -2.89
N ALA A 102 -10.27 -2.93 -1.57
CA ALA A 102 -10.00 -1.81 -0.67
C ALA A 102 -8.67 -1.11 -1.02
N ALA A 103 -7.67 -1.86 -1.51
CA ALA A 103 -6.38 -1.34 -1.97
C ALA A 103 -6.44 -0.66 -3.35
N CYS A 104 -7.60 -0.62 -3.99
CA CYS A 104 -7.77 -0.09 -5.34
C CYS A 104 -8.07 1.43 -5.35
N ASP A 105 -7.22 2.22 -5.98
CA ASP A 105 -7.43 3.66 -6.12
C ASP A 105 -8.60 4.02 -7.07
N ALA A 106 -8.92 5.32 -7.18
CA ALA A 106 -10.00 5.81 -8.04
C ALA A 106 -9.70 5.68 -9.55
N CYS A 107 -8.46 5.36 -9.91
CA CYS A 107 -8.06 5.02 -11.28
C CYS A 107 -8.26 3.52 -11.58
N GLY A 108 -8.72 2.74 -10.60
CA GLY A 108 -8.91 1.30 -10.75
C GLY A 108 -7.62 0.51 -10.61
N GLN A 109 -6.56 1.09 -10.04
CA GLN A 109 -5.26 0.46 -9.87
C GLN A 109 -5.09 -0.08 -8.45
N ILE A 110 -4.58 -1.31 -8.30
CA ILE A 110 -4.21 -1.86 -7.00
C ILE A 110 -2.95 -1.13 -6.52
N ALA A 111 -3.00 -0.53 -5.32
CA ALA A 111 -1.86 0.12 -4.71
C ALA A 111 -0.68 -0.85 -4.61
N VAL A 112 0.55 -0.33 -4.74
CA VAL A 112 1.82 -1.10 -4.68
C VAL A 112 1.95 -2.30 -5.64
N CYS A 113 1.01 -2.48 -6.58
CA CYS A 113 1.05 -3.51 -7.61
C CYS A 113 1.20 -2.87 -9.01
N PRO A 114 2.26 -3.20 -9.78
CA PRO A 114 2.37 -2.79 -11.17
C PRO A 114 1.31 -3.48 -12.03
N THR A 115 0.81 -2.79 -13.07
CA THR A 115 -0.06 -3.44 -14.06
C THR A 115 0.78 -4.18 -15.08
N HIS A 116 0.54 -5.48 -15.28
CA HIS A 116 1.30 -6.25 -16.27
C HIS A 116 0.53 -6.58 -17.55
N ALA A 117 -0.63 -7.25 -17.43
CA ALA A 117 -1.30 -7.86 -18.59
C ALA A 117 -2.74 -7.41 -18.79
N VAL A 118 -3.50 -7.25 -17.71
CA VAL A 118 -4.91 -6.87 -17.74
C VAL A 118 -5.14 -5.65 -16.88
N SER A 119 -6.17 -4.87 -17.19
CA SER A 119 -6.58 -3.79 -16.31
C SER A 119 -6.93 -4.35 -14.93
N HIS A 120 -6.35 -3.77 -13.88
CA HIS A 120 -6.68 -4.12 -12.50
C HIS A 120 -8.19 -3.97 -12.23
N LEU A 121 -8.84 -2.95 -12.78
CA LEU A 121 -10.28 -2.76 -12.62
C LEU A 121 -11.09 -3.92 -13.22
N GLU A 122 -10.72 -4.39 -14.41
CA GLU A 122 -11.37 -5.54 -15.06
C GLU A 122 -11.14 -6.82 -14.27
N LEU A 123 -9.90 -7.05 -13.84
CA LEU A 123 -9.53 -8.19 -13.01
C LEU A 123 -10.31 -8.21 -11.69
N LEU A 124 -10.32 -7.10 -10.95
CA LEU A 124 -11.02 -6.98 -9.67
C LEU A 124 -12.52 -7.19 -9.84
N SER A 125 -13.11 -6.70 -10.92
CA SER A 125 -14.52 -6.89 -11.22
C SER A 125 -14.84 -8.36 -11.54
N ALA A 126 -13.96 -9.05 -12.27
CA ALA A 126 -14.10 -10.48 -12.53
C ALA A 126 -13.92 -11.31 -11.25
N ALA A 127 -12.91 -11.00 -10.44
CA ALA A 127 -12.65 -11.63 -9.15
C ALA A 127 -13.86 -11.46 -8.21
N ALA A 128 -14.36 -10.23 -8.08
CA ALA A 128 -15.53 -9.93 -7.26
C ALA A 128 -16.77 -10.68 -7.74
N ALA A 129 -16.98 -10.85 -9.05
CA ALA A 129 -18.10 -11.61 -9.60
C ALA A 129 -18.06 -13.10 -9.21
N VAL A 130 -16.86 -13.67 -9.05
CA VAL A 130 -16.69 -15.09 -8.75
C VAL A 130 -16.43 -15.41 -7.28
N SER A 131 -16.00 -14.44 -6.47
CA SER A 131 -15.58 -14.65 -5.08
C SER A 131 -16.69 -14.96 -4.09
N GLY A 132 -17.95 -14.65 -4.43
CA GLY A 132 -19.08 -14.77 -3.50
C GLY A 132 -19.47 -13.45 -2.84
N LEU A 133 -18.76 -12.36 -3.13
CA LEU A 133 -19.05 -11.04 -2.57
C LEU A 133 -20.53 -10.63 -2.71
N PRO A 134 -21.17 -10.11 -1.64
CA PRO A 134 -22.54 -9.62 -1.72
C PRO A 134 -22.69 -8.53 -2.78
N SER A 135 -23.75 -8.61 -3.59
CA SER A 135 -23.98 -7.63 -4.68
C SER A 135 -24.11 -6.18 -4.24
N ARG A 136 -24.39 -5.93 -2.95
CA ARG A 136 -24.53 -4.61 -2.34
C ARG A 136 -23.36 -4.25 -1.41
N SER A 137 -22.28 -5.04 -1.40
CA SER A 137 -21.08 -4.70 -0.65
C SER A 137 -20.44 -3.42 -1.19
N ALA A 138 -19.71 -2.69 -0.34
CA ALA A 138 -19.10 -1.42 -0.73
C ALA A 138 -18.10 -1.61 -1.88
N GLU A 139 -17.35 -2.71 -1.85
CA GLU A 139 -16.37 -3.13 -2.85
C GLU A 139 -17.02 -3.29 -4.23
N ARG A 140 -18.12 -4.03 -4.32
CA ARG A 140 -18.82 -4.25 -5.60
C ARG A 140 -19.45 -2.96 -6.12
N LEU A 141 -20.02 -2.14 -5.24
CA LEU A 141 -20.57 -0.84 -5.61
C LEU A 141 -19.48 0.12 -6.09
N TYR A 142 -18.31 0.08 -5.46
CA TYR A 142 -17.15 0.88 -5.82
C TYR A 142 -16.64 0.52 -7.22
N LEU A 143 -16.35 -0.77 -7.45
CA LEU A 143 -15.92 -1.25 -8.78
C LEU A 143 -16.93 -0.90 -9.87
N LYS A 144 -18.22 -1.10 -9.62
CA LYS A 144 -19.29 -0.74 -10.57
C LYS A 144 -19.31 0.76 -10.87
N SER A 145 -19.02 1.60 -9.88
CA SER A 145 -18.96 3.06 -10.05
C SER A 145 -17.77 3.48 -10.90
N LEU A 146 -16.62 2.80 -10.74
CA LEU A 146 -15.42 3.03 -11.56
C LEU A 146 -15.59 2.56 -13.01
N GLN A 147 -16.34 1.47 -13.25
CA GLN A 147 -16.61 0.92 -14.58
C GLN A 147 -17.67 1.69 -15.38
N ALA A 148 -18.39 2.63 -14.77
CA ALA A 148 -19.48 3.34 -15.42
C ALA A 148 -18.98 4.12 -16.65
N VAL A 149 -19.60 3.89 -17.82
CA VAL A 149 -19.26 4.55 -19.11
C VAL A 149 -19.25 6.07 -18.98
N LYS A 150 -20.17 6.62 -18.19
CA LYS A 150 -20.09 7.99 -17.68
C LYS A 150 -19.56 7.93 -16.26
N LYS A 151 -18.30 8.35 -16.07
CA LYS A 151 -17.73 8.49 -14.72
C LYS A 151 -18.62 9.40 -13.90
N ARG A 152 -19.28 8.83 -12.89
CA ARG A 152 -20.03 9.60 -11.92
C ARG A 152 -19.02 10.32 -11.05
N THR A 153 -18.97 11.64 -11.13
CA THR A 153 -18.08 12.45 -10.31
C THR A 153 -18.71 12.70 -8.94
N GLY A 154 -17.92 12.63 -7.87
CA GLY A 154 -18.36 12.91 -6.51
C GLY A 154 -19.34 11.86 -5.97
N PHE A 155 -19.11 10.59 -6.30
CA PHE A 155 -19.92 9.52 -5.70
C PHE A 155 -19.37 9.18 -4.32
N PHE A 156 -20.24 8.77 -3.40
CA PHE A 156 -19.86 8.31 -2.08
C PHE A 156 -20.67 7.08 -1.73
N ILE A 157 -20.03 6.06 -1.18
CA ILE A 157 -20.66 4.81 -0.75
C ILE A 157 -20.54 4.75 0.77
N GLN A 158 -21.69 4.77 1.43
CA GLN A 158 -21.76 4.56 2.88
C GLN A 158 -21.55 3.07 3.17
N ALA A 159 -20.62 2.78 4.08
CA ALA A 159 -20.34 1.46 4.61
C ALA A 159 -20.31 1.54 6.14
N GLU A 160 -20.73 0.46 6.82
CA GLU A 160 -20.75 0.43 8.29
C GLU A 160 -19.36 0.26 8.93
N GLY A 161 -18.38 -0.24 8.16
CA GLY A 161 -17.01 -0.46 8.61
C GLY A 161 -16.00 0.42 7.88
N CYS A 162 -14.91 0.71 8.56
CA CYS A 162 -13.74 1.35 7.97
C CYS A 162 -13.03 0.37 7.03
N PRO A 163 -12.79 0.74 5.76
CA PRO A 163 -12.07 -0.11 4.82
C PRO A 163 -10.56 -0.01 5.04
N SER A 164 -10.13 -0.17 6.29
CA SER A 164 -8.73 -0.16 6.72
C SER A 164 -8.39 -1.51 7.36
N SER A 165 -7.13 -1.93 7.26
CA SER A 165 -6.67 -3.17 7.86
C SER A 165 -5.17 -3.21 7.97
N GLN A 166 -4.68 -4.05 8.87
CA GLN A 166 -3.27 -4.33 9.06
C GLN A 166 -3.12 -5.83 9.31
N SER A 167 -2.02 -6.41 8.83
CA SER A 167 -1.63 -7.78 9.15
C SER A 167 -0.12 -7.84 9.31
N ASP A 168 0.31 -8.26 10.51
CA ASP A 168 1.72 -8.55 10.81
C ASP A 168 2.24 -9.66 9.92
N TRP A 169 1.45 -10.74 9.77
CA TRP A 169 1.82 -11.88 8.95
C TRP A 169 2.00 -11.47 7.49
N ALA A 170 1.10 -10.66 6.95
CA ALA A 170 1.18 -10.22 5.56
C ALA A 170 2.17 -9.07 5.33
N ALA A 171 2.75 -8.52 6.40
CA ALA A 171 3.65 -7.37 6.40
C ALA A 171 3.09 -6.16 5.61
N GLN A 172 1.81 -5.84 5.83
CA GLN A 172 1.16 -4.69 5.20
C GLN A 172 0.07 -4.03 6.04
N ALA A 173 -0.19 -2.76 5.73
CA ALA A 173 -1.28 -1.97 6.26
C ALA A 173 -1.94 -1.16 5.14
N LEU A 174 -3.25 -0.98 5.28
CA LEU A 174 -4.11 -0.24 4.39
C LEU A 174 -4.95 0.71 5.22
N MET A 175 -4.86 1.99 4.89
CA MET A 175 -5.61 3.08 5.51
C MET A 175 -6.44 3.77 4.44
N ARG A 176 -7.76 3.78 4.59
CA ARG A 176 -8.67 4.42 3.62
C ARG A 176 -9.77 5.15 4.36
N ASN A 177 -9.98 6.41 4.02
CA ASN A 177 -11.01 7.20 4.68
C ASN A 177 -12.45 6.79 4.29
N TYR A 178 -12.73 6.59 3.00
CA TYR A 178 -14.07 6.20 2.52
C TYR A 178 -14.04 5.62 1.09
N TRP A 179 -15.20 5.18 0.63
CA TRP A 179 -15.43 4.65 -0.71
C TRP A 179 -15.99 5.72 -1.65
N SER A 180 -15.10 6.38 -2.41
CA SER A 180 -15.46 7.42 -3.40
C SER A 180 -14.41 7.54 -4.51
N ASP A 181 -14.70 8.33 -5.55
CA ASP A 181 -13.71 8.75 -6.55
C ASP A 181 -12.68 9.78 -6.04
N SER A 182 -12.89 10.33 -4.84
CA SER A 182 -12.00 11.28 -4.17
C SER A 182 -11.53 10.77 -2.82
N SER A 183 -11.37 9.44 -2.68
CA SER A 183 -10.87 8.83 -1.45
C SER A 183 -9.40 9.12 -1.25
N ASN A 184 -9.02 9.22 0.02
CA ASN A 184 -7.63 9.11 0.44
C ASN A 184 -7.33 7.65 0.73
N LEU A 185 -6.19 7.16 0.26
CA LEU A 185 -5.76 5.78 0.43
C LEU A 185 -4.24 5.77 0.66
N LEU A 186 -3.81 5.25 1.80
CA LEU A 186 -2.42 5.01 2.13
C LEU A 186 -2.23 3.51 2.31
N VAL A 187 -1.32 2.93 1.52
CA VAL A 187 -0.90 1.53 1.64
C VAL A 187 0.58 1.49 1.93
N VAL A 188 0.97 0.69 2.91
CA VAL A 188 2.37 0.45 3.29
C VAL A 188 2.60 -1.04 3.36
N SER A 189 3.73 -1.49 2.82
CA SER A 189 4.23 -2.85 3.01
C SER A 189 5.67 -2.82 3.50
N TRP A 190 6.05 -3.75 4.37
CA TRP A 190 7.36 -3.77 5.03
C TRP A 190 8.04 -5.14 5.00
N ASN A 191 7.74 -5.95 3.97
CA ASN A 191 8.41 -7.25 3.77
C ASN A 191 9.79 -7.13 3.08
N ALA A 192 10.06 -6.02 2.42
CA ALA A 192 11.38 -5.76 1.83
C ALA A 192 12.28 -5.05 2.85
N GLU A 193 13.58 -4.95 2.53
CA GLU A 193 14.58 -4.22 3.34
C GLU A 193 14.12 -2.82 3.76
N LEU A 194 13.36 -2.15 2.87
CA LEU A 194 12.76 -0.85 3.12
C LEU A 194 11.25 -0.88 2.83
N PRO A 195 10.43 -0.21 3.66
CA PRO A 195 9.01 -0.08 3.43
C PRO A 195 8.69 0.55 2.07
N VAL A 196 7.68 0.00 1.40
CA VAL A 196 7.11 0.56 0.17
C VAL A 196 5.81 1.27 0.54
N ILE A 197 5.67 2.51 0.08
CA ILE A 197 4.53 3.38 0.36
C ILE A 197 3.77 3.71 -0.93
N SER A 198 2.45 3.79 -0.83
CA SER A 198 1.57 4.33 -1.86
C SER A 198 0.52 5.23 -1.21
N LEU A 199 0.59 6.53 -1.46
CA LEU A 199 -0.38 7.51 -0.97
C LEU A 199 -1.17 8.08 -2.14
N THR A 200 -2.49 7.96 -2.07
CA THR A 200 -3.45 8.59 -2.98
C THR A 200 -4.22 9.67 -2.21
N ALA A 201 -4.22 10.88 -2.76
CA ALA A 201 -4.91 12.05 -2.24
C ALA A 201 -6.02 12.47 -3.22
N LEU A 202 -7.28 12.46 -2.75
CA LEU A 202 -8.45 12.80 -3.58
C LEU A 202 -8.48 12.03 -4.93
N GLY A 203 -8.19 10.73 -4.88
CA GLY A 203 -8.15 9.88 -6.07
C GLY A 203 -6.96 10.10 -7.02
N LYS A 204 -5.98 10.92 -6.63
CA LYS A 204 -4.73 11.16 -7.37
C LYS A 204 -3.54 10.61 -6.60
N LYS A 205 -2.65 9.90 -7.28
CA LYS A 205 -1.46 9.34 -6.64
C LYS A 205 -0.47 10.44 -6.29
N LEU A 206 -0.02 10.48 -5.05
CA LEU A 206 0.89 11.49 -4.49
C LEU A 206 2.26 10.86 -4.25
N LEU A 207 2.31 9.73 -3.53
CA LEU A 207 3.53 8.96 -3.29
C LEU A 207 3.40 7.55 -3.87
N GLN A 208 4.48 7.01 -4.42
CA GLN A 208 4.56 5.61 -4.83
C GLN A 208 6.01 5.13 -4.94
N GLY A 209 6.41 4.18 -4.09
CA GLY A 209 7.71 3.52 -4.20
C GLY A 209 8.32 3.18 -2.85
N VAL A 210 9.62 2.93 -2.84
CA VAL A 210 10.40 2.69 -1.62
C VAL A 210 10.54 3.98 -0.82
N TRP A 211 10.22 3.94 0.47
CA TRP A 211 10.51 5.00 1.43
C TRP A 211 11.90 4.74 2.00
N ASP A 212 12.88 5.47 1.50
CA ASP A 212 14.31 5.26 1.74
C ASP A 212 14.84 6.23 2.80
N PHE A 213 16.02 5.96 3.34
CA PHE A 213 16.68 6.83 4.31
C PHE A 213 18.21 6.77 4.21
N SER A 214 18.86 7.78 4.79
CA SER A 214 20.28 7.71 5.15
C SER A 214 20.49 8.27 6.54
N LEU A 215 21.36 7.63 7.32
CA LEU A 215 21.65 7.99 8.69
C LEU A 215 23.16 7.99 8.92
N THR A 216 23.67 9.07 9.51
CA THR A 216 25.00 9.08 10.10
C THR A 216 24.92 9.44 11.58
N VAL A 217 25.75 8.77 12.38
CA VAL A 217 25.93 9.04 13.81
C VAL A 217 27.42 9.26 14.07
N ASN A 218 27.78 10.43 14.61
CA ASN A 218 29.17 10.88 14.77
C ASN A 218 30.00 10.80 13.46
N GLY A 219 29.34 11.01 12.32
CA GLY A 219 29.95 10.96 10.98
C GLY A 219 30.09 9.55 10.40
N GLU A 220 29.70 8.50 11.13
CA GLU A 220 29.71 7.12 10.64
C GLU A 220 28.33 6.73 10.10
N THR A 221 28.28 6.06 8.95
CA THR A 221 27.01 5.58 8.37
C THR A 221 26.46 4.42 9.19
N VAL A 222 25.16 4.49 9.49
CA VAL A 222 24.43 3.46 10.22
C VAL A 222 23.42 2.80 9.27
N THR A 223 23.40 1.48 9.27
CA THR A 223 22.43 0.65 8.55
C THR A 223 21.58 -0.16 9.52
N GLY A 224 20.56 -0.85 9.02
CA GLY A 224 19.75 -1.79 9.79
C GLY A 224 19.72 -3.17 9.14
N ASP A 225 19.07 -4.11 9.79
CA ASP A 225 18.90 -5.48 9.29
C ASP A 225 17.81 -5.61 8.21
N GLY A 226 16.99 -4.58 8.03
CA GLY A 226 15.85 -4.58 7.11
C GLY A 226 14.64 -5.34 7.64
N GLU A 227 14.66 -5.79 8.90
CA GLU A 227 13.56 -6.52 9.54
C GLU A 227 12.59 -5.57 10.24
N TRP A 228 11.69 -4.98 9.45
CA TRP A 228 10.66 -4.10 9.97
C TRP A 228 9.53 -4.88 10.65
N SER A 229 9.04 -4.35 11.77
CA SER A 229 7.87 -4.86 12.48
C SER A 229 6.85 -3.75 12.72
N CYS A 230 5.56 -4.11 12.74
CA CYS A 230 4.51 -3.20 13.20
C CYS A 230 4.47 -3.24 14.73
N VAL A 231 4.72 -2.11 15.37
CA VAL A 231 4.72 -1.99 16.84
C VAL A 231 3.45 -1.33 17.35
N CYS A 232 2.73 -0.60 16.50
CA CYS A 232 1.42 -0.05 16.82
C CYS A 232 0.54 0.04 15.57
N TRP A 233 -0.72 -0.39 15.72
CA TRP A 233 -1.78 -0.16 14.76
C TRP A 233 -3.02 0.29 15.51
N ASN A 234 -3.60 1.42 15.10
CA ASN A 234 -4.89 1.88 15.60
C ASN A 234 -5.75 2.38 14.44
N SER A 235 -7.04 2.08 14.50
CA SER A 235 -7.99 2.43 13.45
C SER A 235 -9.36 2.68 14.06
N ASP A 236 -9.81 3.93 13.99
CA ASP A 236 -11.07 4.36 14.58
C ASP A 236 -11.82 5.36 13.67
N GLU A 237 -12.78 6.08 14.25
CA GLU A 237 -13.63 7.07 13.57
C GLU A 237 -12.89 8.37 13.22
N ASP A 238 -11.74 8.63 13.85
CA ASP A 238 -10.96 9.85 13.66
C ASP A 238 -9.83 9.62 12.65
N ALA A 239 -9.06 8.55 12.81
CA ALA A 239 -7.91 8.26 11.96
C ALA A 239 -7.49 6.78 11.91
N ASP A 240 -6.66 6.47 10.93
CA ASP A 240 -5.77 5.33 10.96
C ASP A 240 -4.37 5.77 11.41
N TYR A 241 -3.73 4.99 12.27
CA TYR A 241 -2.37 5.19 12.75
C TYR A 241 -1.58 3.88 12.64
N LEU A 242 -0.33 3.98 12.17
CA LEU A 242 0.62 2.89 12.05
C LEU A 242 1.98 3.34 12.56
N GLU A 243 2.64 2.47 13.31
CA GLU A 243 4.02 2.62 13.72
C GLU A 243 4.82 1.38 13.33
N LEU A 244 5.86 1.58 12.54
CA LEU A 244 6.82 0.55 12.17
C LEU A 244 8.13 0.78 12.91
N SER A 245 8.83 -0.28 13.29
CA SER A 245 10.14 -0.22 13.93
C SER A 245 11.11 -1.17 13.24
N MET A 246 12.37 -0.74 13.12
CA MET A 246 13.51 -1.54 12.68
C MET A 246 14.68 -1.28 13.62
N GLU A 247 15.38 -2.37 13.98
CA GLU A 247 16.64 -2.27 14.71
C GLU A 247 17.75 -1.82 13.74
N LEU A 248 18.58 -0.90 14.21
CA LEU A 248 19.75 -0.42 13.51
C LEU A 248 21.01 -1.00 14.16
N ASP A 249 22.11 -0.95 13.41
CA ASP A 249 23.43 -1.32 13.94
C ASP A 249 23.74 -0.57 15.24
N SER A 250 24.56 -1.20 16.10
CA SER A 250 24.94 -0.66 17.41
C SER A 250 23.79 -0.50 18.42
N GLY A 251 22.66 -1.18 18.19
CA GLY A 251 21.49 -1.15 19.10
C GLY A 251 20.73 0.18 19.03
N PHE A 252 20.86 0.89 17.92
CA PHE A 252 20.03 2.06 17.60
C PHE A 252 18.69 1.59 17.06
N ARG A 253 17.72 2.50 16.94
CA ARG A 253 16.39 2.18 16.43
C ARG A 253 15.89 3.24 15.47
N LEU A 254 15.22 2.80 14.40
CA LEU A 254 14.46 3.64 13.49
C LEU A 254 12.97 3.28 13.58
N GLU A 255 12.14 4.27 13.90
CA GLU A 255 10.69 4.13 13.89
C GLU A 255 10.06 5.01 12.83
N ARG A 256 8.97 4.55 12.22
CA ARG A 256 8.16 5.29 11.25
C ARG A 256 6.74 5.40 11.72
N GLN A 257 6.24 6.62 11.87
CA GLN A 257 4.85 6.87 12.22
C GLN A 257 4.11 7.38 10.99
N LEU A 258 2.91 6.86 10.79
CA LEU A 258 2.02 7.26 9.71
C LEU A 258 0.62 7.45 10.28
N LEU A 259 -0.03 8.55 9.90
CA LEU A 259 -1.41 8.82 10.25
C LEU A 259 -2.19 9.33 9.05
N LEU A 260 -3.38 8.76 8.84
CA LEU A 260 -4.34 9.19 7.83
C LEU A 260 -5.69 9.46 8.49
N PRO A 261 -6.14 10.73 8.57
CA PRO A 261 -7.45 11.08 9.12
C PRO A 261 -8.60 10.59 8.24
N ARG A 262 -9.75 10.27 8.86
CA ARG A 262 -10.99 9.89 8.16
C ARG A 262 -11.64 11.07 7.45
N ASN A 263 -11.69 12.21 8.12
CA ASN A 263 -12.52 13.34 7.71
C ASN A 263 -11.71 14.59 7.32
N GLN A 264 -10.39 14.44 7.17
CA GLN A 264 -9.49 15.52 6.78
C GLN A 264 -8.58 15.06 5.62
N HIS A 265 -7.97 16.02 4.95
CA HIS A 265 -7.23 15.79 3.72
C HIS A 265 -5.74 16.07 3.89
N PHE A 266 -5.12 15.39 4.87
CA PHE A 266 -3.67 15.39 5.04
C PHE A 266 -3.16 14.00 5.42
N ALA A 267 -1.85 13.79 5.32
CA ALA A 267 -1.14 12.68 5.94
C ALA A 267 -0.04 13.23 6.84
N PHE A 268 0.16 12.59 7.99
CA PHE A 268 1.30 12.80 8.84
C PHE A 268 2.26 11.62 8.67
N LEU A 269 3.52 11.90 8.39
CA LEU A 269 4.60 10.94 8.21
C LEU A 269 5.77 11.40 9.07
N SER A 270 6.42 10.49 9.79
CA SER A 270 7.63 10.85 10.52
C SER A 270 8.59 9.69 10.66
N ASP A 271 9.87 10.01 10.72
CA ASP A 271 10.92 9.09 11.16
C ASP A 271 11.41 9.50 12.56
N ILE A 272 11.69 8.53 13.43
CA ILE A 272 12.32 8.73 14.74
C ILE A 272 13.57 7.87 14.80
N VAL A 273 14.72 8.51 15.02
CA VAL A 273 15.98 7.82 15.28
C VAL A 273 16.27 7.88 16.77
N THR A 274 16.53 6.73 17.39
CA THR A 274 16.99 6.64 18.79
C THR A 274 18.37 6.01 18.86
N VAL A 275 19.29 6.65 19.58
CA VAL A 275 20.67 6.17 19.79
C VAL A 275 20.91 5.88 21.28
N THR A 276 21.92 5.07 21.59
CA THR A 276 22.17 4.60 22.96
C THR A 276 22.83 5.65 23.87
N GLU A 277 23.59 6.58 23.29
CA GLU A 277 24.27 7.67 23.99
C GLU A 277 24.14 8.97 23.20
N ALA A 278 24.30 10.12 23.87
CA ALA A 278 24.21 11.43 23.21
C ALA A 278 25.26 11.56 22.09
N ALA A 279 24.81 11.84 20.87
CA ALA A 279 25.66 11.84 19.67
C ALA A 279 25.26 12.95 18.69
N SER A 280 26.10 13.18 17.69
CA SER A 280 25.73 13.96 16.50
C SER A 280 24.97 13.06 15.54
N ILE A 281 23.72 13.36 15.24
CA ILE A 281 22.82 12.58 14.38
C ILE A 281 22.52 13.41 13.14
N GLU A 282 22.74 12.85 11.94
CA GLU A 282 22.25 13.41 10.68
C GLU A 282 21.37 12.39 9.98
N TYR A 283 20.14 12.78 9.67
CA TYR A 283 19.14 11.90 9.07
C TYR A 283 18.58 12.51 7.79
N ARG A 284 18.32 11.67 6.80
CA ARG A 284 17.54 12.03 5.61
C ARG A 284 16.44 11.01 5.38
N SER A 285 15.20 11.50 5.31
CA SER A 285 14.04 10.77 4.82
C SER A 285 13.88 11.02 3.33
N ILE A 286 13.67 9.97 2.53
CA ILE A 286 13.55 10.06 1.07
C ILE A 286 12.22 9.43 0.64
N LEU A 287 11.25 10.28 0.32
CA LEU A 287 9.90 9.86 -0.09
C LEU A 287 9.74 9.90 -1.62
N PRO A 288 9.19 8.84 -2.23
CA PRO A 288 9.05 8.73 -3.68
C PRO A 288 7.76 9.42 -4.15
N VAL A 289 7.88 10.62 -4.71
CA VAL A 289 6.76 11.36 -5.28
C VAL A 289 6.40 10.79 -6.64
N SER A 290 5.11 10.67 -6.92
CA SER A 290 4.65 10.19 -8.23
C SER A 290 5.13 11.11 -9.37
N ALA A 291 5.62 10.53 -10.46
CA ALA A 291 6.24 11.26 -11.57
C ALA A 291 5.32 12.28 -12.27
N GLU A 292 4.01 12.17 -12.08
CA GLU A 292 3.02 13.12 -12.61
C GLU A 292 2.93 14.45 -11.84
N LEU A 293 3.59 14.57 -10.69
CA LEU A 293 3.59 15.80 -9.90
C LEU A 293 4.82 16.66 -10.20
N ALA A 294 4.59 17.96 -10.28
CA ALA A 294 5.64 18.96 -10.22
C ALA A 294 5.78 19.46 -8.78
N GLY A 295 7.00 19.51 -8.27
CA GLY A 295 7.35 20.08 -6.98
C GLY A 295 7.93 21.48 -7.11
N MET A 296 7.61 22.35 -6.15
CA MET A 296 8.15 23.70 -6.03
C MET A 296 8.44 23.99 -4.56
N VAL A 297 9.70 24.23 -4.25
CA VAL A 297 10.15 24.63 -2.91
C VAL A 297 9.97 26.13 -2.77
N ASP A 298 9.46 26.58 -1.62
CA ASP A 298 9.34 27.99 -1.32
C ASP A 298 10.71 28.61 -0.98
N SER A 299 10.93 29.86 -1.42
CA SER A 299 12.22 30.53 -1.27
C SER A 299 12.44 31.14 0.12
N GLU A 300 11.36 31.47 0.83
CA GLU A 300 11.41 32.14 2.13
C GLU A 300 11.18 31.12 3.27
N THR A 301 10.32 30.13 3.03
CA THR A 301 9.95 29.12 4.03
C THR A 301 10.41 27.71 3.66
N HIS A 302 10.40 26.79 4.62
CA HIS A 302 10.64 25.36 4.39
C HIS A 302 9.45 24.63 3.74
N GLU A 303 8.40 25.35 3.35
CA GLU A 303 7.27 24.77 2.63
C GLU A 303 7.69 24.27 1.24
N LEU A 304 7.04 23.19 0.81
CA LEU A 304 7.07 22.74 -0.57
C LEU A 304 5.64 22.51 -1.08
N THR A 305 5.38 22.83 -2.34
CA THR A 305 4.10 22.49 -2.99
C THR A 305 4.29 21.44 -4.07
N LEU A 306 3.44 20.41 -4.05
CA LEU A 306 3.29 19.40 -5.10
C LEU A 306 2.00 19.64 -5.90
N LYS A 307 2.08 19.65 -7.23
CA LYS A 307 0.92 19.94 -8.11
C LYS A 307 0.82 18.97 -9.27
N THR A 308 -0.43 18.57 -9.55
CA THR A 308 -0.83 17.96 -10.82
C THR A 308 -2.26 18.41 -11.16
N LYS A 309 -2.81 17.98 -12.30
CA LYS A 309 -4.17 18.35 -12.69
C LYS A 309 -5.19 17.83 -11.69
N GLY A 310 -5.84 18.75 -10.97
CA GLY A 310 -6.89 18.45 -10.00
C GLY A 310 -6.40 18.17 -8.58
N LEU A 311 -5.09 18.22 -8.32
CA LEU A 311 -4.51 18.05 -6.98
C LEU A 311 -3.43 19.12 -6.73
N THR A 312 -3.47 19.70 -5.54
CA THR A 312 -2.41 20.53 -4.99
C THR A 312 -2.23 20.11 -3.55
N ALA A 313 -1.02 19.72 -3.20
CA ALA A 313 -0.65 19.36 -1.84
C ALA A 313 0.50 20.26 -1.38
N ARG A 314 0.44 20.72 -0.14
CA ARG A 314 1.48 21.48 0.55
C ARG A 314 2.19 20.53 1.50
N VAL A 315 3.48 20.71 1.65
CA VAL A 315 4.35 19.83 2.41
C VAL A 315 5.06 20.69 3.45
N PHE A 316 4.86 20.35 4.72
CA PHE A 316 5.37 21.09 5.87
C PHE A 316 6.30 20.19 6.70
N PRO A 317 7.60 20.48 6.75
CA PRO A 317 8.53 19.77 7.62
C PRO A 317 8.42 20.37 9.03
N ILE A 318 7.39 20.00 9.79
CA ILE A 318 7.02 20.69 11.04
C ILE A 318 8.05 20.55 12.18
N GLY A 319 9.10 19.74 11.99
CA GLY A 319 10.27 19.71 12.88
C GLY A 319 11.31 20.78 12.55
N LEU A 320 11.15 21.52 11.46
CA LEU A 320 11.98 22.67 11.07
C LEU A 320 11.22 23.97 11.34
N PRO A 321 11.93 25.07 11.69
CA PRO A 321 11.30 26.38 11.75
C PRO A 321 10.67 26.73 10.40
N GLN A 322 9.58 27.48 10.39
CA GLN A 322 8.93 27.87 9.14
C GLN A 322 9.88 28.62 8.20
N GLU A 323 10.51 29.67 8.71
CA GLU A 323 11.38 30.54 7.93
C GLU A 323 12.75 29.88 7.67
N ARG A 324 13.28 30.11 6.48
CA ARG A 324 14.67 29.75 6.14
C ARG A 324 15.59 30.82 6.73
N ASP A 325 16.33 30.46 7.76
CA ASP A 325 17.42 31.29 8.27
C ASP A 325 18.79 30.79 7.78
N PHE A 326 19.87 31.42 8.25
CA PHE A 326 21.23 31.06 7.88
C PHE A 326 21.73 29.80 8.62
N PHE A 327 21.07 29.39 9.70
CA PHE A 327 21.47 28.29 10.58
C PHE A 327 20.43 27.18 10.52
N GLN A 328 20.42 26.44 9.41
CA GLN A 328 19.36 25.46 9.17
C GLN A 328 19.71 24.12 9.84
N PRO A 329 18.94 23.64 10.83
CA PRO A 329 19.09 22.31 11.40
C PRO A 329 18.65 21.21 10.43
N GLY A 330 18.29 21.55 9.19
CA GLY A 330 17.81 20.61 8.18
C GLY A 330 17.30 21.32 6.94
N SER A 331 16.71 20.58 6.01
CA SER A 331 16.11 21.16 4.80
C SER A 331 15.05 20.24 4.22
N LEU A 332 14.10 20.81 3.48
CA LEU A 332 13.18 20.08 2.60
C LEU A 332 13.49 20.43 1.15
N THR A 333 13.75 19.40 0.34
CA THR A 333 14.10 19.55 -1.07
C THR A 333 13.33 18.58 -1.97
N TYR A 334 13.26 18.91 -3.26
CA TYR A 334 12.67 18.09 -4.30
C TYR A 334 13.61 18.01 -5.49
N ASN A 335 13.90 16.80 -5.97
CA ASN A 335 14.89 16.58 -7.03
C ASN A 335 14.27 16.10 -8.36
N GLU A 336 15.12 15.99 -9.38
CA GLU A 336 14.74 15.55 -10.73
C GLU A 336 14.30 14.08 -10.81
N GLN A 337 14.65 13.27 -9.80
CA GLN A 337 14.23 11.88 -9.65
C GLN A 337 12.84 11.75 -9.00
N HIS A 338 12.12 12.86 -8.83
CA HIS A 338 10.84 12.94 -8.13
C HIS A 338 10.92 12.45 -6.68
N GLN A 339 12.00 12.77 -5.98
CA GLN A 339 12.15 12.45 -4.56
C GLN A 339 11.95 13.70 -3.72
N LEU A 340 11.15 13.57 -2.67
CA LEU A 340 11.06 14.54 -1.60
C LEU A 340 12.06 14.13 -0.52
N ILE A 341 13.02 15.00 -0.23
CA ILE A 341 14.11 14.71 0.73
C ILE A 341 13.98 15.67 1.90
N LEU A 342 13.68 15.12 3.08
CA LEU A 342 13.70 15.84 4.35
C LEU A 342 14.98 15.46 5.10
N GLN A 343 15.88 16.43 5.25
CA GLN A 343 17.09 16.30 6.05
C GLN A 343 16.91 17.01 7.39
N GLN A 344 17.38 16.40 8.47
CA GLN A 344 17.52 17.04 9.78
C GLN A 344 18.78 16.55 10.49
N GLN A 345 19.29 17.37 11.41
CA GLN A 345 20.45 17.04 12.23
C GLN A 345 20.28 17.54 13.67
N ALA A 346 20.89 16.83 14.61
CA ALA A 346 20.97 17.23 16.01
C ALA A 346 22.38 16.94 16.55
N ALA A 347 22.87 17.82 17.41
CA ALA A 347 24.14 17.64 18.13
C ALA A 347 23.85 17.27 19.60
N GLU A 348 24.66 16.37 20.15
CA GLU A 348 24.55 15.89 21.54
C GLU A 348 23.13 15.38 21.91
N ALA A 349 22.50 14.63 21.00
CA ALA A 349 21.14 14.14 21.16
C ALA A 349 21.10 12.61 21.32
N THR A 350 20.14 12.11 22.10
CA THR A 350 19.84 10.67 22.20
C THR A 350 18.72 10.23 21.25
N ALA A 351 18.01 11.19 20.64
CA ALA A 351 17.00 10.93 19.63
C ALA A 351 16.83 12.12 18.68
N LEU A 352 16.35 11.84 17.47
CA LEU A 352 15.98 12.83 16.46
C LEU A 352 14.60 12.49 15.91
N TYR A 353 13.66 13.45 15.97
CA TYR A 353 12.31 13.31 15.45
C TYR A 353 12.11 14.15 14.19
N VAL A 354 11.71 13.50 13.09
CA VAL A 354 11.70 14.09 11.75
C VAL A 354 10.26 14.07 11.17
N PRO A 355 9.35 14.92 11.66
CA PRO A 355 7.95 14.93 11.24
C PRO A 355 7.69 15.74 9.96
N LEU A 356 6.77 15.25 9.15
CA LEU A 356 6.33 15.79 7.87
C LEU A 356 4.79 15.72 7.76
N ILE A 357 4.17 16.85 7.43
CA ILE A 357 2.75 16.89 7.05
C ILE A 357 2.66 17.11 5.54
N ILE A 358 1.83 16.31 4.87
CA ILE A 358 1.42 16.53 3.50
C ILE A 358 -0.07 16.86 3.52
N ASP A 359 -0.44 18.11 3.23
CA ASP A 359 -1.81 18.64 3.30
C ASP A 359 -2.35 18.94 1.89
N TRP A 360 -3.47 18.33 1.52
CA TRP A 360 -4.18 18.55 0.27
C TRP A 360 -5.63 19.03 0.47
N GLU A 361 -5.96 19.55 1.64
CA GLU A 361 -7.26 20.11 2.00
C GLU A 361 -7.66 21.23 1.01
N PRO A 362 -8.72 21.02 0.19
CA PRO A 362 -9.15 21.99 -0.81
C PRO A 362 -9.30 23.42 -0.28
N ASP A 363 -9.79 23.56 0.94
CA ASP A 363 -10.07 24.86 1.56
C ASP A 363 -8.84 25.57 2.14
N LEU A 364 -7.70 24.87 2.26
CA LEU A 364 -6.44 25.41 2.81
C LEU A 364 -5.38 25.72 1.75
N LYS A 365 -5.57 25.27 0.50
CA LYS A 365 -4.59 25.37 -0.61
C LYS A 365 -3.97 26.75 -0.87
N ARG A 366 -4.66 27.83 -0.50
CA ARG A 366 -4.21 29.22 -0.71
C ARG A 366 -4.16 30.04 0.56
N LYS A 367 -4.47 29.43 1.71
CA LYS A 367 -4.42 30.13 2.99
C LYS A 367 -2.97 30.19 3.45
N ALA A 368 -2.58 31.30 4.08
CA ALA A 368 -1.31 31.35 4.78
C ALA A 368 -1.24 30.20 5.79
N ALA A 369 -0.08 29.57 5.89
CA ALA A 369 0.21 28.59 6.94
C ALA A 369 1.17 29.23 7.94
N ASP A 370 1.09 28.78 9.18
CA ASP A 370 1.96 29.12 10.29
C ASP A 370 2.23 27.82 11.08
N TRP A 371 3.48 27.50 11.41
CA TRP A 371 3.83 26.29 12.19
C TRP A 371 5.05 26.45 13.08
#